data_AF-A0A344TD33-F1
#
_entry.id   AF-A0A344TD33-F1
#
_cell.length_a   1.000
_cell.length_b   1.000
_cell.length_c   1.000
_cell.angle_alpha   90.00
_cell.angle_beta   90.00
_cell.angle_gamma   90.00
#
_symmetry.space_group_name_H-M   'P 1'
#
loop_
_entity.id
_entity.type
_entity.pdbx_description
1 polymer ?
#
loop_
_entity_poly.entity_id
_entity_poly.type
_entity_poly.pdbx_seq_one_letter_code
_entity_poly.pdbx_strand_id
1 'polypeptide(L)' 'MSSVQFITDEKEKKTGVFLTMKQYQKLMHELEELAEIKAYDRAKKNAGQKRTFEHFIKELETPQS' A
#
# COMPACT_ATOMS: atom_id res chain seq x y z
N MET A 1 10.96 -17.16 21.39
CA MET A 1 9.74 -16.36 21.20
C MET A 1 9.97 -15.00 21.86
N SER A 2 9.91 -13.89 21.12
CA SER A 2 9.97 -12.55 21.70
C SER A 2 8.57 -12.18 22.21
N SER A 3 8.44 -11.93 23.52
CA SER A 3 7.22 -11.38 24.10
C SER A 3 7.04 -9.93 23.63
N VAL A 4 5.81 -9.58 23.24
CA VAL A 4 5.48 -8.21 22.84
C VAL A 4 5.43 -7.33 24.08
N GLN A 5 6.24 -6.27 24.10
CA GLN A 5 6.29 -5.33 25.21
C GLN A 5 5.40 -4.13 24.91
N PHE A 6 4.54 -3.77 25.87
CA PHE A 6 3.62 -2.64 25.74
C PHE A 6 4.07 -1.49 26.64
N ILE A 7 3.90 -0.27 26.15
CA ILE A 7 4.04 0.94 26.94
C ILE A 7 2.65 1.26 27.50
N THR A 8 2.56 1.50 28.80
CA THR A 8 1.30 1.81 29.50
C THR A 8 1.35 3.21 30.12
N ASP A 9 0.20 3.85 30.23
CA ASP A 9 0.05 5.07 31.03
C ASP A 9 -0.09 4.76 32.54
N GLU A 10 -0.24 5.80 33.36
CA GLU A 10 -0.40 5.70 34.81
C GLU A 10 -1.67 4.94 35.25
N LYS A 11 -2.62 4.74 34.34
CA LYS A 11 -3.87 3.99 34.56
C LYS A 11 -3.79 2.57 33.96
N GLU A 12 -2.57 2.10 33.68
CA GLU A 12 -2.27 0.80 33.05
C GLU A 12 -2.86 0.62 31.64
N LYS A 13 -3.31 1.70 31.00
CA LYS A 13 -3.82 1.62 29.64
C LYS A 13 -2.65 1.52 28.67
N LYS A 14 -2.69 0.53 27.77
CA LYS A 14 -1.69 0.37 26.70
C LYS A 14 -1.76 1.54 25.72
N THR A 15 -0.69 2.32 25.65
CA THR A 15 -0.55 3.49 24.77
C THR A 15 0.43 3.26 23.63
N GLY A 16 1.31 2.27 23.74
CA GLY A 16 2.28 1.94 22.70
C GLY A 16 2.78 0.50 22.77
N VAL A 17 3.61 0.13 21.81
CA VAL A 17 4.25 -1.18 21.72
C VAL A 17 5.71 -1.01 21.30
N PHE A 18 6.61 -1.74 21.94
CA PHE A 18 8.00 -1.80 21.52
C PHE A 18 8.16 -2.89 20.46
N LEU A 19 8.67 -2.50 19.30
CA LEU A 19 8.96 -3.39 18.19
C LEU A 19 10.47 -3.36 17.91
N THR A 20 11.03 -4.53 17.60
CA THR A 20 12.35 -4.56 16.98
C THR A 20 12.29 -3.90 15.61
N MET A 21 13.41 -3.33 15.14
CA MET A 21 13.47 -2.74 13.80
C MET A 21 13.04 -3.70 12.70
N LYS A 22 13.37 -5.00 12.83
CA LYS A 22 12.93 -6.04 11.91
C LYS A 22 11.41 -6.19 11.86
N GLN A 23 10.74 -6.14 13.02
CA GLN A 23 9.28 -6.22 13.08
C GLN A 23 8.63 -4.96 12.51
N TYR A 24 9.16 -3.78 12.84
CA TYR A 24 8.68 -2.52 12.28
C TYR A 24 8.78 -2.49 10.75
N GLN A 25 9.94 -2.84 10.20
CA GLN A 25 10.15 -2.88 8.75
C GLN A 25 9.22 -3.89 8.05
N LYS A 26 9.03 -5.08 8.64
CA LYS A 26 8.08 -6.07 8.12
C LYS A 26 6.66 -5.52 8.08
N LEU A 27 6.23 -4.84 9.14
CA LEU A 27 4.89 -4.23 9.20
C LEU A 27 4.72 -3.14 8.14
N MET A 28 5.74 -2.29 7.93
CA MET A 28 5.67 -1.24 6.90
C MET A 28 5.56 -1.83 5.50
N HIS A 29 6.37 -2.86 5.21
CA HIS A 29 6.33 -3.54 3.92
C HIS A 29 4.97 -4.19 3.63
N GLU A 30 4.38 -4.87 4.62
CA GLU A 30 3.04 -5.48 4.47
C GLU A 30 1.94 -4.41 4.26
N LEU A 31 2.07 -3.23 4.86
CA LEU A 31 1.14 -2.12 4.64
C LEU A 31 1.24 -1.54 3.23
N GLU A 32 2.45 -1.44 2.68
CA GLU A 32 2.69 -0.99 1.30
C GLU A 32 2.09 -1.97 0.29
N GLU A 33 2.37 -3.27 0.44
CA GLU A 33 1.79 -4.33 -0.40
C GLU A 33 0.26 -4.28 -0.40
N LEU A 34 -0.34 -4.11 0.79
CA LEU A 34 -1.80 -3.97 0.91
C LEU A 34 -2.33 -2.69 0.23
N ALA A 35 -1.56 -1.60 0.28
CA ALA A 35 -1.94 -0.35 -0.37
C ALA A 35 -1.92 -0.49 -1.90
N GLU A 36 -0.95 -1.21 -2.47
CA GLU A 36 -0.86 -1.53 -3.89
C GLU A 36 -2.05 -2.37 -4.36
N ILE A 37 -2.40 -3.43 -3.61
CA ILE A 37 -3.59 -4.26 -3.90
C ILE A 37 -4.85 -3.40 -3.93
N LYS A 38 -5.04 -2.53 -2.93
CA LYS A 38 -6.19 -1.62 -2.90
C LYS A 38 -6.17 -0.61 -4.06
N ALA A 39 -4.99 -0.15 -4.49
CA ALA A 39 -4.87 0.74 -5.63
C ALA A 39 -5.29 0.04 -6.93
N TYR A 40 -4.86 -1.21 -7.13
CA TYR A 40 -5.29 -2.05 -8.24
C TYR A 40 -6.82 -2.25 -8.25
N ASP A 41 -7.41 -2.60 -7.10
CA ASP A 41 -8.86 -2.76 -6.98
C ASP A 41 -9.62 -1.48 -7.31
N ARG A 42 -9.13 -0.32 -6.85
CA ARG A 42 -9.72 0.98 -7.20
C ARG A 42 -9.64 1.27 -8.70
N ALA A 43 -8.47 1.04 -9.30
CA ALA A 43 -8.27 1.22 -10.74
C ALA A 43 -9.17 0.29 -11.57
N LYS A 44 -9.32 -0.97 -11.13
CA LYS A 44 -10.17 -1.96 -11.79
C LYS A 44 -11.67 -1.66 -11.64
N LYS A 45 -12.11 -1.13 -10.50
CA LYS A 45 -13.49 -0.68 -10.27
C LYS A 45 -13.84 0.53 -11.13
N ASN A 46 -12.90 1.45 -11.27
CA ASN A 46 -12.99 2.57 -12.20
C ASN A 46 -12.47 2.15 -13.58
N ALA A 47 -13.10 1.13 -14.16
CA ALA A 47 -12.81 0.71 -15.53
C ALA A 47 -13.12 1.88 -16.47
N GLY A 48 -12.13 2.76 -16.67
CA GLY A 48 -12.18 3.82 -17.67
C GLY A 48 -12.40 3.22 -19.06
N GLN A 49 -12.42 4.07 -20.08
CA GLN A 49 -12.56 3.58 -21.45
C GLN A 49 -11.49 2.53 -21.73
N LYS A 50 -11.93 1.30 -21.96
CA LYS A 50 -11.06 0.20 -22.38
C LYS A 50 -10.58 0.56 -23.78
N ARG A 51 -9.28 0.76 -23.92
CA ARG A 51 -8.63 0.98 -25.22
C ARG A 51 -7.73 -0.21 -25.52
N THR A 52 -7.60 -0.58 -26.78
CA THR A 52 -6.65 -1.62 -27.15
C THR A 52 -5.23 -1.08 -27.05
N PHE A 53 -4.27 -1.97 -26.87
CA PHE A 53 -2.87 -1.59 -26.84
C PHE A 53 -2.44 -0.94 -28.17
N GLU A 54 -2.91 -1.45 -29.32
CA GLU A 54 -2.57 -0.85 -30.62
C GLU A 54 -3.09 0.59 -30.74
N HIS A 55 -4.30 0.87 -30.24
CA HIS A 55 -4.86 2.22 -30.26
C HIS A 55 -4.05 3.20 -29.40
N PHE A 56 -3.57 2.75 -28.24
CA PHE A 56 -2.73 3.57 -27.35
C PHE A 56 -1.37 3.89 -27.99
N ILE A 57 -0.72 2.89 -28.59
CA ILE A 57 0.57 3.10 -29.28
C ILE A 57 0.41 4.09 -30.44
N LYS A 58 -0.65 3.94 -31.25
CA LYS A 58 -0.92 4.85 -32.37
C LYS A 58 -1.14 6.31 -31.93
N GLU A 59 -1.74 6.55 -30.77
CA GLU A 59 -1.89 7.89 -30.18
C GLU A 59 -0.56 8.48 -29.67
N LEU A 60 0.33 7.65 -29.11
CA LEU A 60 1.65 8.12 -28.66
C LEU A 60 2.58 8.48 -29.82
N GLU A 61 2.45 7.78 -30.94
CA GLU A 61 3.24 7.99 -32.15
C GLU A 61 2.72 9.15 -33.02
N THR A 62 1.51 9.63 -32.76
CA THR A 62 0.97 10.81 -33.45
C THR A 62 1.42 12.08 -32.71
N PRO A 63 2.19 12.98 -33.35
CA PRO A 63 2.53 14.26 -32.74
C PRO A 63 1.23 15.05 -32.50
N GLN A 64 0.99 15.44 -31.25
CA GLN A 64 -0.05 16.40 -30.91
C GLN A 64 0.32 17.72 -31.64
N SER A 65 -0.43 18.05 -32.70
CA SER A 65 -0.27 19.30 -33.48
C SER A 65 -0.99 20.45 -32.81
#